data_AF-A0A9E4G983-F1
#
_entry.id   AF-A0A9E4G983-F1
#
_cell.length_a   1.000
_cell.length_b   1.000
_cell.length_c   1.000
_cell.angle_alpha   90.00
_cell.angle_beta   90.00
_cell.angle_gamma   90.00
#
_symmetry.space_group_name_H-M   'P 1'
#
loop_
_entity.id
_entity.type
_entity.pdbx_description
1 polymer ?
#
loop_
_entity_poly.entity_id
_entity_poly.type
_entity_poly.pdbx_seq_one_letter_code
_entity_poly.pdbx_strand_id
1 'polypeptide(L)'
;PYKVPIFSSVDGVLSCRFIETYMPPAAKELGIDMPEDLVEAISYFQEIAARDDIKLDMLVEPGHMTFSNNFVILHARSAFEDGSNDVEIKRLFLRLWLDVDAAASRPHVPEIAVYDADSITRQEGRTPVYAGDGWS
;
A
#
# COMPACT_ATOMS: atom_id res chain seq x y z
N PRO A 1 -21.08 7.56 -0.39
CA PRO A 1 -19.76 7.38 -1.04
C PRO A 1 -18.86 8.55 -0.67
N TYR A 2 -17.63 8.29 -0.23
CA TYR A 2 -16.68 9.34 0.13
C TYR A 2 -15.75 9.64 -1.05
N LYS A 3 -15.49 10.92 -1.32
CA LYS A 3 -14.42 11.31 -2.24
C LYS A 3 -13.12 11.31 -1.45
N VAL A 4 -12.31 10.28 -1.64
CA VAL A 4 -11.01 10.13 -0.98
C VAL A 4 -9.93 10.78 -1.86
N PRO A 5 -9.18 11.78 -1.35
CA PRO A 5 -8.15 12.41 -2.15
C PRO A 5 -6.88 11.53 -2.22
N ILE A 6 -6.18 11.58 -3.35
CA ILE A 6 -4.87 10.90 -3.53
C ILE A 6 -3.80 11.60 -2.68
N PHE A 7 -3.82 12.94 -2.65
CA PHE A 7 -2.90 13.76 -1.86
C PHE A 7 -3.64 14.52 -0.76
N SER A 8 -3.00 14.64 0.39
CA SER A 8 -3.47 15.45 1.50
C SER A 8 -2.34 16.34 1.99
N SER A 9 -2.62 17.62 2.20
CA SER A 9 -1.67 18.57 2.80
C SER A 9 -2.31 19.16 4.05
N VAL A 10 -1.76 18.83 5.22
CA VAL A 10 -2.21 19.33 6.52
C VAL A 10 -0.99 19.87 7.25
N ASP A 11 -1.07 21.10 7.73
CA ASP A 11 0.01 21.78 8.45
C ASP A 11 1.35 21.77 7.70
N GLY A 12 1.31 21.90 6.37
CA GLY A 12 2.49 21.87 5.50
C GLY A 12 3.08 20.48 5.26
N VAL A 13 2.45 19.42 5.77
CA VAL A 13 2.86 18.03 5.59
C VAL A 13 2.05 17.39 4.46
N LEU A 14 2.73 16.99 3.39
CA LEU A 14 2.13 16.24 2.28
C LEU A 14 2.10 14.74 2.58
N SER A 15 0.92 14.14 2.44
CA SER A 15 0.66 12.71 2.54
C SER A 15 0.03 12.22 1.24
N CYS A 16 0.36 11.00 0.83
CA CYS A 16 -0.15 10.38 -0.38
C CYS A 16 -0.74 9.00 -0.07
N ARG A 17 -1.98 8.75 -0.48
CA ARG A 17 -2.60 7.42 -0.46
C ARG A 17 -3.16 7.13 -1.84
N PHE A 18 -2.47 6.26 -2.58
CA PHE A 18 -2.81 5.93 -3.96
C PHE A 18 -3.11 4.44 -4.09
N ILE A 19 -4.35 4.13 -4.45
CA ILE A 19 -4.82 2.76 -4.71
C ILE A 19 -5.70 2.79 -5.96
N GLU A 20 -5.06 2.78 -7.12
CA GLU A 20 -5.74 2.86 -8.44
C GLU A 20 -6.82 1.79 -8.60
N THR A 21 -6.56 0.57 -8.13
CA THR A 21 -7.42 -0.61 -8.32
C THR A 21 -8.82 -0.45 -7.73
N TYR A 22 -9.02 0.51 -6.82
CA TYR A 22 -10.34 0.80 -6.24
C TYR A 22 -11.17 1.79 -7.08
N MET A 23 -10.53 2.59 -7.94
CA MET A 23 -11.23 3.69 -8.62
C MET A 23 -12.19 3.20 -9.71
N PRO A 24 -11.81 2.30 -10.66
CA PRO A 24 -12.75 1.82 -11.66
C PRO A 24 -13.94 1.03 -11.08
N PRO A 25 -13.77 0.12 -10.08
CA PRO A 25 -14.90 -0.52 -9.42
C PRO A 25 -15.83 0.49 -8.73
N ALA A 26 -15.28 1.51 -8.06
CA ALA A 26 -16.08 2.54 -7.40
C ALA A 26 -16.88 3.38 -8.41
N ALA A 27 -16.27 3.78 -9.54
CA ALA A 27 -16.97 4.51 -10.60
C ALA A 27 -18.14 3.68 -11.18
N LYS A 28 -17.89 2.39 -11.43
CA LYS A 28 -18.90 1.44 -11.87
C LYS A 28 -20.05 1.29 -10.86
N GLU A 29 -19.74 1.16 -9.57
CA GLU A 29 -20.75 1.05 -8.51
C GLU A 29 -21.61 2.33 -8.41
N LEU A 30 -21.00 3.48 -8.63
CA LEU A 30 -21.66 4.78 -8.61
C LEU A 30 -22.42 5.11 -9.91
N GLY A 31 -22.29 4.28 -10.94
CA GLY A 31 -22.89 4.54 -12.26
C GLY A 31 -22.35 5.81 -12.92
N ILE A 32 -21.11 6.18 -12.62
CA ILE A 32 -20.41 7.32 -13.20
C ILE A 32 -19.23 6.84 -14.05
N ASP A 33 -18.92 7.60 -15.09
CA ASP A 33 -17.64 7.44 -15.78
C ASP A 33 -16.51 8.06 -14.95
N MET A 34 -15.32 7.50 -15.10
CA MET A 34 -14.12 8.15 -14.57
C MET A 34 -13.89 9.47 -15.33
N PRO A 35 -13.78 10.62 -14.64
CA PRO A 35 -13.47 11.89 -15.30
C PRO A 35 -12.19 11.78 -16.13
N GLU A 36 -12.19 12.31 -17.36
CA GLU A 36 -11.06 12.20 -18.28
C GLU A 36 -9.78 12.85 -17.70
N ASP A 37 -9.93 13.98 -17.03
CA ASP A 37 -8.85 14.69 -16.33
C ASP A 37 -8.24 13.86 -15.19
N LEU A 38 -9.08 13.10 -14.47
CA LEU A 38 -8.61 12.18 -13.43
C LEU A 38 -7.82 11.02 -14.04
N VAL A 39 -8.28 10.46 -15.17
CA VAL A 39 -7.57 9.38 -15.87
C VAL A 39 -6.21 9.88 -16.37
N GLU A 40 -6.16 11.07 -16.97
CA GLU A 40 -4.91 11.70 -17.39
C GLU A 40 -3.96 11.94 -16.21
N ALA A 41 -4.46 12.49 -15.10
CA ALA A 41 -3.67 12.75 -13.91
C ALA A 41 -3.10 11.47 -13.27
N ILE A 42 -3.87 10.39 -13.23
CA ILE A 42 -3.42 9.09 -12.72
C ILE A 42 -2.32 8.52 -13.60
N SER A 43 -2.51 8.55 -14.92
CA SER A 43 -1.50 8.08 -15.89
C SER A 43 -0.19 8.85 -15.73
N TYR A 44 -0.28 10.18 -15.64
CA TYR A 44 0.89 11.04 -15.44
C TYR A 44 1.59 10.80 -14.10
N PHE A 45 0.82 10.61 -13.02
CA PHE A 45 1.37 10.25 -11.71
C PHE A 45 2.15 8.93 -11.77
N GLN A 46 1.61 7.91 -12.43
CA GLN A 46 2.29 6.62 -12.60
C GLN A 46 3.54 6.74 -13.45
N GLU A 47 3.51 7.54 -14.52
CA GLU A 47 4.69 7.82 -15.34
C GLU A 47 5.81 8.41 -14.48
N ILE A 48 5.51 9.44 -13.67
CA ILE A 48 6.49 10.05 -12.77
C ILE A 48 7.01 9.04 -11.74
N ALA A 49 6.10 8.30 -11.09
CA ALA A 49 6.46 7.32 -10.07
C ALA A 49 7.36 6.19 -10.61
N ALA A 50 7.31 5.91 -11.91
CA ALA A 50 8.11 4.88 -12.58
C ALA A 50 9.45 5.39 -13.13
N ARG A 51 9.74 6.69 -13.10
CA ARG A 51 11.01 7.24 -13.62
C ARG A 51 12.20 6.78 -12.79
N ASP A 52 13.30 6.47 -13.46
CA ASP A 52 14.52 5.93 -12.83
C ASP A 52 15.17 6.90 -11.82
N ASP A 53 14.92 8.20 -11.93
CA ASP A 53 15.39 9.23 -10.99
C ASP A 53 14.47 9.41 -9.77
N ILE A 54 13.27 8.81 -9.79
CA ILE A 54 12.28 8.87 -8.72
C ILE A 54 12.14 7.52 -8.00
N LYS A 55 12.09 6.42 -8.75
CA LYS A 55 11.93 5.08 -8.18
C LYS A 55 13.23 4.54 -7.60
N LEU A 56 13.11 3.72 -6.57
CA LEU A 56 14.21 2.95 -6.00
C LEU A 56 13.95 1.46 -6.25
N ASP A 57 14.78 0.86 -7.11
CA ASP A 57 14.80 -0.58 -7.29
C ASP A 57 15.69 -1.23 -6.23
N MET A 58 15.12 -2.16 -5.46
CA MET A 58 15.81 -2.85 -4.37
C MET A 58 15.50 -4.33 -4.37
N LEU A 59 16.54 -5.15 -4.30
CA LEU A 59 16.42 -6.57 -4.04
C LEU A 59 16.38 -6.81 -2.53
N VAL A 60 15.28 -7.38 -2.04
CA VAL A 60 15.16 -7.81 -0.64
C VAL A 60 15.62 -9.27 -0.55
N GLU A 61 16.79 -9.48 0.05
CA GLU A 61 17.44 -10.79 0.20
C GLU A 61 16.98 -11.50 1.49
N PRO A 62 17.19 -12.82 1.61
CA PRO A 62 16.90 -13.54 2.84
C PRO A 62 17.57 -12.90 4.07
N GLY A 63 16.76 -12.61 5.09
CA GLY A 63 17.21 -11.93 6.31
C GLY A 63 17.08 -10.40 6.28
N HIS A 64 16.79 -9.78 5.13
CA HIS A 64 16.50 -8.35 5.06
C HIS A 64 15.08 -8.02 5.53
N MET A 65 14.94 -6.84 6.13
CA MET A 65 13.66 -6.28 6.54
C MET A 65 13.51 -4.87 5.99
N THR A 66 12.31 -4.54 5.52
CA THR A 66 11.99 -3.23 4.95
C THR A 66 10.83 -2.60 5.71
N PHE A 67 10.96 -1.32 6.05
CA PHE A 67 9.87 -0.51 6.58
C PHE A 67 9.51 0.57 5.56
N SER A 68 8.22 0.70 5.26
CA SER A 68 7.71 1.71 4.35
C SER A 68 6.62 2.50 5.05
N ASN A 69 6.77 3.83 5.09
CA ASN A 69 5.69 4.70 5.51
C ASN A 69 4.67 4.81 4.37
N ASN A 70 3.48 4.25 4.58
CA ASN A 70 2.45 4.12 3.56
C ASN A 70 1.86 5.46 3.09
N PHE A 71 2.16 6.58 3.78
CA PHE A 71 1.77 7.92 3.35
C PHE A 71 2.83 8.66 2.51
N VAL A 72 4.02 8.07 2.36
CA VAL A 72 5.17 8.74 1.71
C VAL A 72 5.74 7.90 0.58
N ILE A 73 5.72 6.57 0.71
CA ILE A 73 6.37 5.66 -0.24
C ILE A 73 5.31 4.78 -0.91
N LEU A 74 5.19 4.93 -2.23
CA LEU A 74 4.54 3.93 -3.07
C LEU A 74 5.46 2.72 -3.17
N HIS A 75 4.88 1.53 -3.07
CA HIS A 75 5.65 0.29 -3.13
C HIS A 75 4.98 -0.69 -4.09
N ALA A 76 5.80 -1.31 -4.93
CA ALA A 76 5.40 -2.32 -5.88
C ALA A 76 6.44 -3.45 -5.90
N ARG A 77 6.16 -4.48 -6.68
CA ARG A 77 7.11 -5.55 -6.99
C ARG A 77 7.26 -5.67 -8.50
N SER A 78 8.46 -5.97 -8.97
CA SER A 78 8.67 -6.37 -10.36
C SER A 78 7.92 -7.67 -10.67
N ALA A 79 7.59 -7.88 -11.94
CA ALA A 79 7.13 -9.18 -12.40
C ALA A 79 8.20 -10.23 -12.13
N PHE A 80 7.76 -11.44 -11.78
CA PHE A 80 8.63 -12.59 -11.55
C PHE A 80 7.90 -13.86 -11.97
N GLU A 81 8.66 -14.91 -12.28
CA GLU A 81 8.12 -16.24 -12.50
C GLU A 81 8.20 -17.01 -11.19
N ASP A 82 7.09 -17.64 -10.78
CA ASP A 82 7.14 -18.61 -9.71
C ASP A 82 8.02 -19.78 -10.17
N GLY A 83 9.05 -20.13 -9.39
CA GLY A 83 9.89 -21.29 -9.64
C GLY A 83 9.08 -22.60 -9.64
N SER A 84 9.72 -23.72 -9.94
CA SER A 84 9.09 -25.05 -9.81
C SER A 84 8.41 -25.21 -8.44
N ASN A 85 7.47 -26.15 -8.30
CA ASN A 85 6.77 -26.41 -7.02
C ASN A 85 7.68 -26.84 -5.85
N ASP A 86 9.00 -26.80 -6.03
CA ASP A 86 9.99 -26.92 -4.99
C ASP A 86 9.90 -25.73 -4.02
N VAL A 87 9.58 -26.03 -2.77
CA VAL A 87 9.37 -25.03 -1.71
C VAL A 87 10.68 -24.33 -1.34
N GLU A 88 11.83 -25.00 -1.50
CA GLU A 88 13.15 -24.50 -1.10
C GLU A 88 13.61 -23.30 -1.93
N ILE A 89 13.04 -23.11 -3.13
CA ILE A 89 13.40 -22.00 -4.04
C ILE A 89 12.35 -20.88 -4.09
N LYS A 90 11.23 -21.03 -3.37
CA LYS A 90 10.16 -20.03 -3.40
C LYS A 90 10.54 -18.79 -2.59
N ARG A 91 10.24 -17.62 -3.16
CA ARG A 91 10.38 -16.33 -2.46
C ARG A 91 9.28 -16.19 -1.40
N LEU A 92 9.66 -16.20 -0.12
CA LEU A 92 8.74 -16.05 1.02
C LEU A 92 8.99 -14.74 1.76
N PHE A 93 7.91 -14.00 2.04
CA PHE A 93 7.93 -12.83 2.92
C PHE A 93 6.85 -12.91 3.99
N LEU A 94 7.20 -12.41 5.17
CA LEU A 94 6.23 -12.04 6.19
C LEU A 94 5.95 -10.53 6.05
N ARG A 95 4.68 -10.14 6.13
CA ARG A 95 4.24 -8.75 6.07
C ARG A 95 3.46 -8.41 7.33
N LEU A 96 3.81 -7.28 7.95
CA LEU A 96 3.10 -6.71 9.09
C LEU A 96 2.63 -5.30 8.72
N TRP A 97 1.37 -4.98 9.07
CA TRP A 97 0.86 -3.62 9.05
C TRP A 97 0.99 -3.04 10.45
N LEU A 98 1.62 -1.86 10.53
CA LEU A 98 1.82 -1.13 11.78
C LEU A 98 0.99 0.14 11.73
N ASP A 99 0.17 0.32 12.76
CA ASP A 99 -0.52 1.56 13.03
C ASP A 99 0.13 2.23 14.25
N VAL A 100 0.05 3.55 14.30
CA VAL A 100 0.58 4.36 15.39
C VAL A 100 -0.55 5.21 15.95
N ASP A 101 -0.41 5.65 17.21
CA ASP A 101 -1.39 6.55 17.81
C ASP A 101 -1.64 7.75 16.90
N ALA A 102 -2.91 8.20 16.81
CA ALA A 102 -3.30 9.29 15.92
C ALA A 102 -2.44 10.56 16.10
N ALA A 103 -1.98 10.84 17.31
CA ALA A 103 -1.09 11.96 17.61
C ALA A 103 0.34 11.82 17.02
N ALA A 104 0.78 10.59 16.75
CA ALA A 104 2.06 10.27 16.13
C ALA A 104 1.93 9.91 14.64
N SER A 105 0.71 9.72 14.14
CA SER A 105 0.43 9.46 12.73
C SER A 105 0.77 10.67 11.87
N ARG A 106 1.07 10.42 10.60
CA ARG A 106 1.38 11.52 9.66
C ARG A 106 0.10 12.34 9.43
N PRO A 107 0.13 13.68 9.51
CA PRO A 107 -1.04 14.51 9.25
C PRO A 107 -1.68 14.22 7.89
N HIS A 108 -3.00 14.03 7.88
CA HIS A 108 -3.82 13.84 6.69
C HIS A 108 -5.27 14.22 6.98
N VAL A 109 -6.04 14.47 5.93
CA VAL A 109 -7.48 14.77 6.04
C VAL A 109 -8.26 13.50 6.39
N PRO A 110 -9.36 13.59 7.17
CA PRO A 110 -10.10 12.43 7.66
C PRO A 110 -10.58 11.46 6.56
N GLU A 111 -10.82 11.96 5.35
CA GLU A 111 -11.28 11.17 4.19
C GLU A 111 -10.29 10.06 3.81
N ILE A 112 -8.99 10.24 4.10
CA ILE A 112 -7.96 9.23 3.82
C ILE A 112 -8.09 8.02 4.77
N ALA A 113 -8.62 8.21 5.98
CA ALA A 113 -8.75 7.15 7.01
C ALA A 113 -10.08 6.39 6.94
N VAL A 114 -10.97 6.71 5.99
CA VAL A 114 -12.34 6.15 5.89
C VAL A 114 -12.38 4.61 5.76
N TYR A 115 -11.28 4.00 5.32
CA TYR A 115 -11.16 2.55 5.13
C TYR A 115 -10.10 1.91 6.01
N ASP A 116 -9.63 2.61 7.05
CA ASP A 116 -8.74 1.99 8.01
C ASP A 116 -9.55 0.99 8.82
N ALA A 117 -9.20 -0.28 8.67
CA ALA A 117 -9.81 -1.38 9.41
C ALA A 117 -9.24 -1.40 10.83
N ASP A 118 -10.00 -1.96 11.77
CA ASP A 118 -9.53 -2.22 13.13
C ASP A 118 -8.20 -2.99 13.07
N SER A 119 -7.14 -2.37 13.56
CA SER A 119 -5.85 -3.03 13.69
C SER A 119 -5.95 -4.15 14.73
N ILE A 120 -5.19 -5.23 14.53
CA ILE A 120 -5.10 -6.28 15.55
C ILE A 120 -4.41 -5.66 16.77
N THR A 121 -5.18 -5.41 17.83
CA THR A 121 -4.64 -4.85 19.07
C THR A 121 -3.57 -5.78 19.63
N ARG A 122 -2.45 -5.21 20.07
CA ARG A 122 -1.35 -5.93 20.74
C ARG A 122 -1.93 -6.90 21.78
N GLN A 123 -1.61 -8.19 21.64
CA GLN A 123 -2.01 -9.23 22.58
C GLN A 123 -0.86 -9.51 23.54
N GLU A 124 -1.00 -9.12 24.80
CA GLU A 124 0.02 -9.35 25.83
C GLU A 124 0.24 -10.85 26.06
N GLY A 125 1.51 -11.29 26.13
CA GLY A 125 1.86 -12.71 26.28
C GLY A 125 1.68 -13.58 25.03
N ARG A 126 1.23 -13.02 23.90
CA ARG A 126 1.21 -13.73 22.61
C ARG A 126 2.32 -13.25 21.70
N THR A 127 3.11 -14.21 21.21
CA THR A 127 4.03 -14.01 20.09
C THR A 127 3.26 -14.25 18.79
N PRO A 128 3.56 -13.57 17.67
CA PRO A 128 3.01 -13.97 16.38
C PRO A 128 3.34 -15.43 16.13
N VAL A 129 2.34 -16.30 16.17
CA VAL A 129 2.54 -17.75 15.98
C VAL A 129 2.60 -17.99 14.49
N TYR A 130 3.75 -18.46 14.00
CA TYR A 130 3.78 -19.18 12.74
C TYR A 130 3.10 -20.54 12.97
N ALA A 131 1.83 -20.66 12.61
CA ALA A 131 1.20 -21.96 12.42
C ALA A 131 1.50 -22.36 10.97
N GLY A 132 2.59 -23.10 10.78
CA GLY A 132 2.78 -23.87 9.55
C GLY A 132 1.64 -24.87 9.44
N ASP A 133 0.84 -24.71 8.38
CA ASP A 133 0.40 -25.73 7.42
C ASP A 133 -0.79 -25.14 6.65
N GLY A 134 -0.55 -24.63 5.45
CA GLY A 134 -1.56 -23.90 4.68
C GLY A 134 -1.33 -23.88 3.18
N TRP A 135 -1.22 -25.07 2.59
CA TRP A 135 -1.51 -25.26 1.16
C TRP A 135 -3.04 -25.26 0.99
N SER A 136 -3.58 -24.25 0.29
CA SER A 136 -4.78 -24.33 -0.56
C SER A 136 -4.91 -23.08 -1.41
#